data_AF-A0A7W8VJ22-F1
#
_entry.id   AF-A0A7W8VJ22-F1
#
_cell.length_a   1.000
_cell.length_b   1.000
_cell.length_c   1.000
_cell.angle_alpha   90.00
_cell.angle_beta   90.00
_cell.angle_gamma   90.00
#
_symmetry.space_group_name_H-M   'P 1'
#
loop_
_entity.id
_entity.type
_entity.pdbx_description
1 polymer ?
#
loop_
_entity_poly.entity_id
_entity_poly.type
_entity_poly.pdbx_seq_one_letter_code
_entity_poly.pdbx_strand_id
1 'polypeptide(L)' 'MHIETHQTGTKKVAEVSAETILISNVEEALQLMADLYYQEFDAIIIGEQHIIPDFFDLKTGIA' A
#
# COMPACT_ATOMS: atom_id res chain seq x y z
N MET A 1 -2.24 -8.39 8.82
CA MET A 1 -2.32 -7.93 7.42
C MET A 1 -3.31 -8.80 6.69
N HIS A 2 -4.33 -8.19 6.11
CA HIS A 2 -5.33 -8.82 5.29
C HIS A 2 -5.29 -8.17 3.91
N ILE A 3 -5.34 -8.97 2.85
CA ILE A 3 -5.33 -8.49 1.47
C ILE A 3 -6.64 -8.95 0.84
N GLU A 4 -7.53 -8.00 0.59
CA GLU A 4 -8.72 -8.25 -0.22
C GLU A 4 -8.41 -8.00 -1.69
N THR A 5 -8.81 -8.95 -2.54
CA THR A 5 -8.62 -8.83 -3.98
C THR A 5 -9.89 -8.30 -4.61
N HIS A 6 -9.80 -7.13 -5.22
CA HIS A 6 -10.85 -6.52 -6.01
C HIS A 6 -10.51 -6.65 -7.49
N GLN A 7 -11.38 -7.28 -8.26
CA GLN A 7 -11.21 -7.33 -9.71
C GLN A 7 -12.21 -6.37 -10.36
N THR A 8 -11.69 -5.37 -11.07
CA THR A 8 -12.51 -4.40 -11.81
C THR A 8 -12.10 -4.37 -13.27
N GLY A 9 -12.97 -4.93 -14.12
CA GLY A 9 -12.65 -5.18 -15.53
C GLY A 9 -11.45 -6.11 -15.68
N THR A 10 -10.39 -5.60 -16.32
CA THR A 10 -9.12 -6.32 -16.51
C THR A 10 -8.09 -6.04 -15.42
N LYS A 11 -8.38 -5.15 -14.46
CA LYS A 11 -7.45 -4.77 -13.41
C LYS A 11 -7.70 -5.54 -12.13
N LYS A 12 -6.63 -6.03 -11.51
CA LYS A 12 -6.63 -6.65 -10.20
C LYS A 12 -6.09 -5.66 -9.18
N VAL A 13 -6.87 -5.35 -8.17
CA VAL A 13 -6.55 -4.35 -7.14
C VAL A 13 -6.43 -5.06 -5.79
N ALA A 14 -5.34 -4.81 -5.09
CA ALA A 14 -5.12 -5.30 -3.74
C ALA A 14 -5.55 -4.23 -2.74
N GLU A 15 -6.58 -4.49 -1.95
CA GLU A 15 -6.88 -3.68 -0.77
C GLU A 15 -6.17 -4.28 0.43
N VAL A 16 -5.27 -3.51 1.05
CA VAL A 16 -4.47 -3.97 2.19
C VAL A 16 -4.96 -3.28 3.46
N SER A 17 -5.36 -4.08 4.43
CA SER A 17 -5.83 -3.62 5.73
C SER A 17 -5.11 -4.35 6.87
N ALA A 18 -4.91 -3.66 7.99
CA ALA A 18 -4.30 -4.22 9.18
C ALA A 18 -4.78 -3.50 10.44
N GLU A 19 -4.61 -4.15 11.59
CA GLU A 19 -4.90 -3.52 12.90
C GLU A 19 -3.79 -2.55 13.33
N THR A 20 -2.68 -2.51 12.59
CA THR A 20 -1.49 -1.71 12.89
C THR A 20 -1.04 -0.93 11.64
N ILE A 21 -0.07 -0.04 11.84
CA ILE A 21 0.64 0.59 10.74
C ILE A 21 1.35 -0.49 9.89
N LEU A 22 1.16 -0.38 8.58
CA LEU A 22 1.73 -1.21 7.52
C LEU A 22 2.94 -0.55 6.85
N ILE A 23 2.91 0.78 6.69
CA ILE A 23 3.97 1.55 6.05
C ILE A 23 4.54 2.52 7.08
N SER A 24 5.68 2.15 7.66
CA SER A 24 6.42 2.96 8.64
C SER A 24 7.62 3.68 8.04
N ASN A 25 7.99 3.37 6.81
CA ASN A 25 9.09 4.00 6.08
C ASN A 25 8.93 3.69 4.57
N VAL A 26 9.80 4.31 3.76
CA VAL A 26 9.78 4.15 2.30
C VAL A 26 10.16 2.73 1.86
N GLU A 27 11.02 2.03 2.61
CA GLU A 27 11.47 0.67 2.27
C GLU A 27 10.33 -0.35 2.43
N GLU A 28 9.53 -0.23 3.50
CA GLU A 28 8.33 -1.02 3.72
C GLU A 28 7.28 -0.79 2.63
N ALA A 29 7.07 0.48 2.23
CA ALA A 29 6.19 0.80 1.10
C ALA A 29 6.69 0.14 -0.20
N LEU A 30 7.99 0.24 -0.47
CA LEU A 30 8.60 -0.32 -1.68
C LEU A 30 8.50 -1.85 -1.72
N GLN A 31 8.77 -2.51 -0.60
CA GLN A 31 8.65 -3.96 -0.48
C GLN A 31 7.21 -4.43 -0.72
N LEU A 32 6.23 -3.75 -0.10
CA LEU A 32 4.81 -4.07 -0.30
C LEU A 32 4.38 -3.90 -1.76
N MET A 33 4.84 -2.83 -2.42
CA MET A 33 4.57 -2.61 -3.84
C MET A 33 5.20 -3.71 -4.71
N ALA A 34 6.43 -4.13 -4.43
CA ALA A 34 7.11 -5.20 -5.15
C ALA A 34 6.41 -6.56 -4.99
N ASP A 35 5.99 -6.89 -3.76
CA ASP A 35 5.30 -8.16 -3.47
C ASP A 35 3.94 -8.23 -4.17
N LEU A 36 3.18 -7.14 -4.15
CA LEU A 36 1.88 -7.07 -4.82
C LEU A 36 2.02 -7.08 -6.35
N TYR A 37 3.06 -6.43 -6.88
CA TYR A 37 3.41 -6.52 -8.29
C TYR A 37 3.73 -7.95 -8.73
N TYR A 38 4.48 -8.71 -7.91
CA TYR A 38 4.78 -10.11 -8.17
C TYR A 38 3.53 -11.01 -8.13
N GLN A 39 2.50 -10.61 -7.39
CA GLN A 39 1.19 -11.28 -7.30
C GLN A 39 0.20 -10.83 -8.40
N GLU A 40 0.71 -10.14 -9.43
CA GLU A 40 -0.04 -9.68 -10.60
C GLU A 40 -1.17 -8.70 -10.25
N PHE A 41 -0.98 -7.89 -9.21
CA PHE A 41 -1.87 -6.76 -8.92
C PHE A 41 -1.44 -5.52 -9.71
N ASP A 42 -2.43 -4.84 -10.30
CA ASP A 42 -2.26 -3.61 -11.05
C ASP A 42 -2.30 -2.35 -10.16
N ALA A 43 -2.96 -2.43 -9.01
CA ALA A 43 -3.09 -1.31 -8.09
C ALA A 43 -3.25 -1.76 -6.64
N ILE A 44 -3.00 -0.84 -5.72
CA ILE A 44 -3.03 -1.08 -4.28
C ILE A 44 -3.89 0.02 -3.63
N ILE A 45 -4.78 -0.39 -2.73
CA ILE A 45 -5.58 0.49 -1.88
C ILE A 45 -5.12 0.29 -0.45
N ILE A 46 -4.70 1.37 0.21
CA ILE A 46 -4.29 1.37 1.62
C ILE A 46 -4.96 2.57 2.28
N GLY A 47 -5.65 2.34 3.39
CA GLY A 47 -6.20 3.42 4.21
C GLY A 47 -5.10 4.24 4.90
N GLU A 48 -5.28 5.55 5.04
CA GLU A 48 -4.29 6.45 5.65
C GLU A 48 -3.88 6.00 7.06
N GLN A 49 -4.81 5.40 7.82
CA GLN A 49 -4.57 4.93 9.18
C GLN A 49 -3.53 3.81 9.27
N HIS A 50 -3.22 3.15 8.15
CA HIS A 50 -2.18 2.13 8.08
C HIS A 50 -0.83 2.68 7.60
N ILE A 51 -0.70 3.99 7.37
CA ILE A 51 0.52 4.66 6.94
C ILE A 51 0.93 5.64 8.05
N ILE A 52 2.23 5.74 8.35
CA ILE A 52 2.68 6.74 9.34
C ILE A 52 2.33 8.16 8.86
N PRO A 53 1.83 9.05 9.74
CA PRO A 53 1.49 10.42 9.35
C PRO A 53 2.67 11.18 8.70
N ASP A 54 3.90 10.93 9.16
CA ASP A 54 5.11 11.56 8.64
C ASP A 54 5.37 11.22 7.16
N PHE A 55 4.78 10.14 6.62
CA PHE A 55 4.84 9.83 5.19
C PHE A 55 4.19 10.93 4.34
N PHE A 56 3.13 11.55 4.87
CA PHE A 56 2.43 12.67 4.23
C PHE A 56 3.02 14.03 4.63
N ASP A 57 4.00 14.07 5.53
CA ASP A 57 4.74 15.29 5.83
C ASP A 57 5.74 15.56 4.69
N LEU A 58 5.26 16.32 3.70
CA LEU A 58 5.95 16.66 2.45
C LEU A 58 7.23 17.50 2.62
N LYS A 59 7.74 17.68 3.84
CA LYS A 59 9.03 18.33 4.09
C LYS A 59 10.19 17.68 3.35
N THR A 60 10.09 16.39 3.03
CA THR A 60 11.11 15.64 2.26
C THR A 60 10.90 15.70 0.74
N GLY A 61 9.77 16.25 0.27
CA GLY A 61 9.46 16.39 -1.15
C GLY A 61 9.01 15.11 -1.87
N ILE A 62 8.73 14.03 -1.14
CA ILE A 62 8.09 12.82 -1.69
C ILE A 62 6.60 12.91 -1.34
N ALA A 63 5.79 13.27 -2.33
CA ALA A 63 4.33 13.29 -2.32
C ALA A 63 3.82 12.33 -3.40
#